data_AF-A0A1I2V2X9-F1
#
_entry.id   AF-A0A1I2V2X9-F1
#
_cell.length_a   1.000
_cell.length_b   1.000
_cell.length_c   1.000
_cell.angle_alpha   90.00
_cell.angle_beta   90.00
_cell.angle_gamma   90.00
#
_symmetry.space_group_name_H-M   'P 1'
#
loop_
_entity.id
_entity.type
_entity.pdbx_description
1 polymer ?
#
loop_
_entity_poly.entity_id
_entity_poly.type
_entity_poly.pdbx_seq_one_letter_code
_entity_poly.pdbx_strand_id
1 'polypeptide(L)'
;RDTEKALLDKERWELANMPDQELDELARMWEAKGISPELARKIAEELTERDALRAHAEIEFGIDPDELTSPWHAALASFVAFTVGALLPMAAIILPPTSLRVPVTFAAVVVALVVTGTVSARLGGAKARRAAIRTVVGGALAMVVTYVVGHLVGVGI
;
A
#
# COMPACT_ATOMS: atom_id res chain seq x y z
N ARG A 1 7.22 -10.12 3.58
CA ARG A 1 7.83 -11.25 4.35
C ARG A 1 8.98 -11.98 3.67
N ASP A 2 8.79 -12.76 2.60
CA ASP A 2 9.91 -13.60 2.09
C ASP A 2 11.04 -12.76 1.48
N THR A 3 10.69 -11.69 0.76
CA THR A 3 11.66 -10.69 0.29
C THR A 3 12.38 -9.99 1.45
N GLU A 4 11.64 -9.59 2.50
CA GLU A 4 12.23 -8.95 3.69
C GLU A 4 13.19 -9.90 4.41
N LYS A 5 12.84 -11.18 4.55
CA LYS A 5 13.73 -12.19 5.12
C LYS A 5 15.00 -12.38 4.28
N ALA A 6 14.87 -12.47 2.96
CA ALA A 6 16.02 -12.60 2.08
C ALA A 6 16.98 -11.41 2.19
N LEU A 7 16.44 -10.19 2.34
CA LEU A 7 17.25 -8.99 2.59
C LEU A 7 17.95 -9.07 3.95
N LEU A 8 17.23 -9.42 5.02
CA LEU A 8 17.83 -9.58 6.36
C LEU A 8 18.88 -10.69 6.40
N ASP A 9 18.72 -11.77 5.65
CA ASP A 9 19.68 -12.86 5.57
C ASP A 9 20.93 -12.47 4.78
N LYS A 10 20.77 -11.67 3.71
CA LYS A 10 21.88 -11.04 2.98
C LYS A 10 22.66 -10.10 3.89
N GLU A 11 21.95 -9.23 4.61
CA GLU A 11 22.54 -8.26 5.53
C GLU A 11 23.32 -8.93 6.68
N ARG A 12 22.76 -9.99 7.27
CA ARG A 12 23.48 -10.81 8.27
C ARG A 12 24.79 -11.37 7.71
N TRP A 13 24.80 -11.78 6.45
CA TRP A 13 26.00 -12.27 5.80
C TRP A 13 27.01 -11.14 5.58
N GLU A 14 26.57 -9.98 5.14
CA GLU A 14 27.44 -8.81 4.88
C GLU A 14 28.07 -8.30 6.19
N LEU A 15 27.29 -8.13 7.26
CA LEU A 15 27.80 -7.76 8.58
C LEU A 15 28.81 -8.77 9.14
N ALA A 16 28.68 -10.06 8.82
CA ALA A 16 29.60 -11.10 9.27
C ALA A 16 30.89 -11.17 8.43
N ASN A 17 30.85 -10.81 7.14
CA ASN A 17 31.97 -11.00 6.22
C ASN A 17 32.67 -9.68 5.82
N MET A 18 32.01 -8.53 5.97
CA MET A 18 32.46 -7.22 5.51
C MET A 18 32.16 -6.09 6.53
N PRO A 19 32.41 -6.27 7.84
CA PRO A 19 31.94 -5.33 8.88
C PRO A 19 32.46 -3.90 8.70
N ASP A 20 33.70 -3.72 8.24
CA ASP A 20 34.26 -2.39 7.99
C ASP A 20 33.57 -1.69 6.82
N GLN A 21 33.18 -2.45 5.78
CA GLN A 21 32.48 -1.89 4.62
C GLN A 21 31.05 -1.47 5.00
N GLU A 22 30.37 -2.30 5.79
CA GLU A 22 29.02 -2.00 6.30
C GLU A 22 29.00 -0.78 7.22
N LEU A 23 29.99 -0.64 8.10
CA LEU A 23 30.12 0.54 8.95
C LEU A 23 30.31 1.83 8.14
N ASP A 24 31.15 1.79 7.11
CA ASP A 24 31.35 2.92 6.21
C ASP A 24 30.10 3.19 5.34
N GLU A 25 29.35 2.15 4.98
CA GLU A 25 28.07 2.27 4.28
C GLU A 25 27.01 2.96 5.12
N LEU A 26 26.85 2.53 6.38
CA LEU A 26 25.93 3.15 7.33
C LEU A 26 26.26 4.63 7.55
N ALA A 27 27.55 4.97 7.68
CA ALA A 27 28.00 6.35 7.78
C ALA A 27 27.62 7.16 6.53
N ARG A 28 27.91 6.64 5.32
CA ARG A 28 27.54 7.30 4.05
C ARG A 28 26.03 7.53 3.92
N MET A 29 25.21 6.59 4.40
CA MET A 29 23.75 6.75 4.38
C MET A 29 23.28 7.89 5.29
N TRP A 30 23.91 8.10 6.45
CA TRP A 30 23.63 9.25 7.32
C TRP A 30 24.13 10.57 6.73
N GLU A 31 25.29 10.57 6.07
CA GLU A 31 25.77 11.74 5.32
C GLU A 31 24.79 12.14 4.21
N ALA A 32 24.24 11.17 3.49
CA ALA A 32 23.23 11.40 2.46
C ALA A 32 21.92 12.01 3.02
N LYS A 33 21.66 11.85 4.32
CA LYS A 33 20.56 12.51 5.05
C LYS A 33 20.91 13.92 5.54
N GLY A 34 22.11 14.42 5.24
CA GLY A 34 22.58 15.77 5.58
C GLY A 34 23.32 15.87 6.90
N ILE A 35 23.75 14.74 7.49
CA ILE A 35 24.59 14.73 8.70
C ILE A 35 26.05 14.98 8.30
N SER A 36 26.83 15.70 9.14
CA SER A 36 28.26 15.88 8.86
C SER A 36 29.01 14.54 8.91
N PRO A 37 30.09 14.36 8.14
CA PRO A 37 30.83 13.09 8.10
C PRO A 37 31.27 12.59 9.48
N GLU A 38 31.72 13.51 10.35
CA GLU A 38 32.20 13.17 11.69
C GLU A 38 31.07 12.65 12.59
N LEU A 39 29.89 13.28 12.50
CA LEU A 39 28.73 12.85 13.27
C LEU A 39 28.11 11.58 12.68
N ALA A 40 28.07 11.45 11.35
CA ALA A 40 27.56 10.27 10.66
C ALA A 40 28.36 9.02 11.01
N ARG A 41 29.69 9.12 11.04
CA ARG A 41 30.56 8.01 11.45
C ARG A 41 30.32 7.61 12.90
N LYS A 42 30.15 8.59 13.79
CA LYS A 42 29.86 8.33 15.21
C LYS A 42 28.49 7.66 15.41
N ILE A 43 27.47 8.11 14.68
CA ILE A 43 26.14 7.47 14.69
C ILE A 43 26.26 6.02 14.20
N ALA A 44 27.00 5.78 13.12
CA ALA A 44 27.19 4.44 12.59
C ALA A 44 27.87 3.52 13.61
N GLU A 45 28.90 3.97 14.32
CA GLU A 45 29.56 3.22 15.40
C GLU A 45 28.59 2.87 16.53
N GLU A 46 27.91 3.87 17.09
CA GLU A 46 26.99 3.67 18.22
C GLU A 46 25.82 2.74 17.87
N LEU A 47 25.28 2.85 16.64
CA LEU A 47 24.20 1.98 16.16
C LEU A 47 24.69 0.56 15.87
N THR A 48 25.89 0.41 15.30
CA THR A 48 26.50 -0.89 15.02
C THR A 48 26.78 -1.66 16.30
N GLU A 49 27.32 -0.99 17.33
CA GLU A 49 27.57 -1.60 18.64
C GLU A 49 26.29 -2.08 19.32
N ARG A 50 25.18 -1.36 19.13
CA ARG A 50 23.90 -1.68 19.75
C ARG A 50 23.17 -2.80 19.00
N ASP A 51 23.01 -2.64 17.69
CA ASP A 51 22.29 -3.56 16.81
C ASP A 51 22.52 -3.19 15.34
N ALA A 52 23.62 -3.68 14.77
CA ALA A 52 23.98 -3.42 13.38
C ALA A 52 22.91 -3.88 12.39
N LEU A 53 22.32 -5.07 12.59
CA LEU A 53 21.32 -5.61 11.68
C LEU A 53 20.08 -4.73 11.63
N ARG A 54 19.58 -4.28 12.79
CA ARG A 54 18.44 -3.36 12.82
C ARG A 54 18.80 -2.01 12.23
N ALA A 55 19.99 -1.48 12.52
CA ALA A 55 20.42 -0.19 11.98
C ALA A 55 20.42 -0.17 10.45
N HIS A 56 20.98 -1.21 9.83
CA HIS A 56 20.97 -1.38 8.37
C HIS A 56 19.56 -1.66 7.83
N ALA A 57 18.80 -2.57 8.46
CA ALA A 57 17.45 -2.90 8.01
C ALA A 57 16.50 -1.69 7.98
N GLU A 58 16.58 -0.81 8.99
CA GLU A 58 15.77 0.40 9.07
C GLU A 58 16.20 1.46 8.05
N ILE A 59 17.50 1.69 7.89
CA ILE A 59 17.99 2.79 7.05
C ILE A 59 18.01 2.43 5.56
N GLU A 60 18.36 1.20 5.21
CA GLU A 60 18.52 0.74 3.83
C GLU A 60 17.19 0.25 3.25
N PHE A 61 16.44 -0.54 4.02
CA PHE A 61 15.22 -1.18 3.54
C PHE A 61 13.93 -0.60 4.12
N GLY A 62 14.01 0.19 5.20
CA GLY A 62 12.82 0.63 5.93
C GLY A 62 12.06 -0.53 6.57
N ILE A 63 12.76 -1.61 6.91
CA ILE A 63 12.20 -2.83 7.50
C ILE A 63 12.49 -2.83 8.99
N ASP A 64 11.46 -3.06 9.80
CA ASP A 64 11.64 -3.50 11.18
C ASP A 64 11.88 -5.02 11.18
N PRO A 65 13.04 -5.52 11.62
CA PRO A 65 13.33 -6.96 11.66
C PRO A 65 12.36 -7.77 12.53
N ASP A 66 11.76 -7.13 13.53
CA ASP A 66 10.83 -7.76 14.49
C ASP A 66 9.38 -7.69 14.02
N GLU A 67 9.05 -6.77 13.10
CA GLU A 67 7.69 -6.53 12.60
C GLU A 67 7.57 -6.74 11.08
N LEU A 68 7.92 -7.96 10.63
CA LEU A 68 7.76 -8.34 9.23
C LEU A 68 6.30 -8.31 8.78
N THR A 69 6.07 -7.88 7.53
CA THR A 69 4.72 -7.79 6.96
C THR A 69 4.01 -9.15 6.98
N SER A 70 2.76 -9.17 7.46
CA SER A 70 1.97 -10.40 7.51
C SER A 70 1.10 -10.56 6.26
N PRO A 71 1.46 -11.47 5.33
CA PRO A 71 0.73 -11.63 4.07
C PRO A 71 -0.71 -12.13 4.30
N TRP A 72 -0.90 -12.99 5.31
CA TRP A 72 -2.22 -13.52 5.66
C TRP A 72 -3.17 -12.45 6.19
N HIS A 73 -2.67 -11.53 7.03
CA HIS A 73 -3.49 -10.41 7.50
C HIS A 73 -3.89 -9.51 6.34
N ALA A 74 -2.95 -9.17 5.44
CA ALA A 74 -3.25 -8.37 4.27
C ALA A 74 -4.26 -9.05 3.33
N ALA A 75 -4.11 -10.37 3.10
CA ALA A 75 -5.01 -11.14 2.26
C ALA A 75 -6.43 -11.23 2.85
N LEU A 76 -6.55 -11.57 4.14
CA LEU A 76 -7.84 -11.70 4.80
C LEU A 76 -8.55 -10.34 4.92
N ALA A 77 -7.82 -9.29 5.28
CA ALA A 77 -8.35 -7.93 5.33
C ALA A 77 -8.88 -7.50 3.96
N SER A 78 -8.13 -7.79 2.88
CA SER A 78 -8.55 -7.48 1.51
C SER A 78 -9.78 -8.29 1.10
N PHE A 79 -9.83 -9.59 1.41
CA PHE A 79 -10.97 -10.45 1.12
C PHE A 79 -12.25 -9.95 1.80
N VAL A 80 -12.18 -9.61 3.09
CA VAL A 80 -13.32 -9.09 3.84
C VAL A 80 -13.74 -7.73 3.31
N ALA A 81 -12.80 -6.82 3.08
CA ALA A 81 -13.09 -5.48 2.56
C ALA A 81 -13.76 -5.54 1.18
N PHE A 82 -13.27 -6.40 0.29
CA PHE A 82 -13.84 -6.58 -1.05
C PHE A 82 -15.24 -7.20 -0.96
N THR A 83 -15.41 -8.24 -0.15
CA THR A 83 -16.70 -8.92 0.03
C THR A 83 -17.75 -7.94 0.56
N VAL A 84 -17.45 -7.21 1.62
CA VAL A 84 -18.35 -6.22 2.23
C VAL A 84 -18.62 -5.07 1.25
N GLY A 85 -17.59 -4.58 0.55
CA GLY A 85 -17.72 -3.52 -0.45
C GLY A 85 -18.62 -3.91 -1.62
N ALA A 86 -18.62 -5.18 -2.03
CA ALA A 86 -19.44 -5.69 -3.12
C ALA A 86 -20.92 -5.88 -2.75
N LEU A 87 -21.27 -5.95 -1.45
CA LEU A 87 -22.66 -6.14 -1.03
C LEU A 87 -23.57 -4.99 -1.47
N LEU A 88 -23.08 -3.74 -1.43
CA LEU A 88 -23.86 -2.58 -1.84
C LEU A 88 -24.25 -2.60 -3.33
N PRO A 89 -23.31 -2.71 -4.30
CA PRO A 89 -23.69 -2.82 -5.71
C PRO A 89 -24.52 -4.07 -6.00
N MET A 90 -24.25 -5.18 -5.31
CA MET A 90 -25.02 -6.41 -5.47
C MET A 90 -26.49 -6.22 -5.06
N ALA A 91 -26.74 -5.59 -3.91
CA ALA A 91 -28.09 -5.25 -3.49
C ALA A 91 -28.75 -4.24 -4.46
N ALA A 92 -27.99 -3.25 -4.93
CA ALA A 92 -28.48 -2.20 -5.82
C ALA A 92 -28.85 -2.70 -7.23
N ILE A 93 -28.27 -3.82 -7.69
CA ILE A 93 -28.63 -4.42 -8.99
C ILE A 93 -29.76 -5.46 -8.86
N ILE A 94 -29.88 -6.14 -7.72
CA ILE A 94 -30.86 -7.22 -7.53
C ILE A 94 -32.24 -6.70 -7.12
N LEU A 95 -32.28 -5.79 -6.14
CA LEU A 95 -33.52 -5.40 -5.46
C LEU A 95 -34.44 -4.45 -6.27
N PRO A 96 -33.93 -3.45 -7.02
CA PRO A 96 -34.79 -2.52 -7.74
C PRO A 96 -35.53 -3.17 -8.93
N PRO A 97 -36.66 -2.56 -9.37
CA PRO A 97 -37.33 -2.92 -10.62
C PRO A 97 -36.37 -2.84 -11.81
N THR A 98 -36.58 -3.67 -12.83
CA THR A 98 -35.67 -3.85 -13.98
C THR A 98 -35.23 -2.52 -14.62
N SER A 99 -36.15 -1.56 -14.78
CA SER A 99 -35.86 -0.25 -15.36
C SER A 99 -34.94 0.63 -14.51
N LEU A 100 -34.82 0.35 -13.20
CA LEU A 100 -34.05 1.14 -12.25
C LEU A 100 -32.73 0.49 -11.81
N ARG A 101 -32.50 -0.80 -12.14
CA ARG A 101 -31.31 -1.54 -11.69
C ARG A 101 -30.01 -0.84 -12.03
N VAL A 102 -29.82 -0.46 -13.29
CA VAL A 102 -28.60 0.21 -13.77
C VAL A 102 -28.40 1.58 -13.11
N PRO A 103 -29.35 2.54 -13.17
CA PRO A 103 -29.14 3.86 -12.57
C PRO A 103 -28.98 3.82 -11.05
N VAL A 104 -29.71 2.94 -10.35
CA VAL A 104 -29.57 2.78 -8.89
C VAL A 104 -28.20 2.19 -8.52
N THR A 105 -27.74 1.18 -9.26
CA THR A 105 -26.40 0.59 -9.04
C THR A 105 -25.31 1.61 -9.28
N PHE A 106 -25.39 2.36 -10.38
CA PHE A 106 -24.40 3.39 -10.70
C PHE A 106 -24.34 4.46 -9.59
N ALA A 107 -25.49 4.97 -9.15
CA ALA A 107 -25.56 5.96 -8.07
C ALA A 107 -25.01 5.41 -6.74
N ALA A 108 -25.38 4.18 -6.38
CA ALA A 108 -24.90 3.52 -5.16
C ALA A 108 -23.37 3.36 -5.16
N VAL A 109 -22.79 2.94 -6.29
CA VAL A 109 -21.34 2.81 -6.43
C VAL A 109 -20.66 4.16 -6.37
N VAL A 110 -21.19 5.20 -7.03
CA VAL A 110 -20.64 6.56 -6.95
C VAL A 110 -20.59 7.05 -5.50
N VAL A 111 -21.67 6.86 -4.73
CA VAL A 111 -21.70 7.23 -3.30
C VAL A 111 -20.64 6.44 -2.52
N ALA A 112 -20.52 5.14 -2.75
CA ALA A 112 -19.49 4.32 -2.12
C ALA A 112 -18.07 4.78 -2.47
N LEU A 113 -17.81 5.14 -3.73
CA LEU A 113 -16.51 5.67 -4.18
C LEU A 113 -16.18 7.02 -3.56
N VAL A 114 -17.17 7.90 -3.37
CA VAL A 114 -16.99 9.17 -2.64
C VAL A 114 -16.59 8.88 -1.19
N VAL A 115 -17.33 8.01 -0.50
CA VAL A 115 -17.09 7.68 0.91
C VAL A 115 -15.72 7.04 1.07
N THR A 116 -15.47 5.94 0.36
CA THR A 116 -14.19 5.19 0.43
C THR A 116 -13.01 6.04 -0.02
N GLY A 117 -13.13 6.79 -1.12
CA GLY A 117 -12.07 7.68 -1.60
C GLY A 117 -11.74 8.79 -0.60
N THR A 118 -12.73 9.32 0.12
CA THR A 118 -12.52 10.33 1.16
C THR A 118 -11.88 9.72 2.40
N VAL A 119 -12.36 8.56 2.87
CA VAL A 119 -11.84 7.88 4.06
C VAL A 119 -10.39 7.45 3.85
N SER A 120 -10.09 6.75 2.74
CA SER A 120 -8.72 6.29 2.44
C SER A 120 -7.75 7.46 2.31
N ALA A 121 -8.19 8.60 1.78
CA ALA A 121 -7.34 9.78 1.69
C ALA A 121 -7.04 10.42 3.04
N ARG A 122 -8.01 10.44 3.96
CA ARG A 122 -7.78 10.92 5.33
C ARG A 122 -6.83 10.01 6.10
N LEU A 123 -7.04 8.69 6.00
CA LEU A 123 -6.17 7.71 6.64
C LEU A 123 -4.74 7.76 6.07
N GLY A 124 -4.59 7.98 4.76
CA GLY A 124 -3.28 8.10 4.10
C GLY A 124 -2.64 9.50 4.14
N GLY A 125 -3.17 10.46 4.92
CA GLY A 125 -2.61 11.81 5.02
C GLY A 125 -2.68 12.66 3.74
N ALA A 126 -3.50 12.24 2.75
CA ALA A 126 -3.62 12.90 1.46
C ALA A 126 -4.74 13.96 1.43
N LYS A 127 -4.71 14.83 0.42
CA LYS A 127 -5.78 15.83 0.19
C LYS A 127 -7.09 15.14 -0.22
N ALA A 128 -7.99 14.97 0.74
CA ALA A 128 -9.23 14.19 0.60
C ALA A 128 -10.05 14.52 -0.66
N ARG A 129 -10.25 15.81 -0.97
CA ARG A 129 -11.03 16.22 -2.14
C ARG A 129 -10.43 15.72 -3.45
N ARG A 130 -9.10 15.84 -3.64
CA ARG A 130 -8.44 15.43 -4.88
C ARG A 130 -8.47 13.91 -5.04
N ALA A 131 -8.23 13.18 -3.96
CA ALA A 131 -8.27 11.74 -3.95
C ALA A 131 -9.69 11.20 -4.24
N ALA A 132 -10.72 11.75 -3.60
CA ALA A 132 -12.11 11.36 -3.84
C ALA A 132 -12.54 11.60 -5.29
N ILE A 133 -12.23 12.78 -5.86
CA ILE A 133 -12.54 13.08 -7.28
C ILE A 133 -11.87 12.06 -8.20
N ARG A 134 -10.57 11.78 -8.00
CA ARG A 134 -9.84 10.78 -8.81
C ARG A 134 -10.50 9.40 -8.73
N THR A 135 -10.84 8.95 -7.52
CA THR A 135 -11.47 7.64 -7.30
C THR A 135 -12.84 7.55 -7.96
N VAL A 136 -13.67 8.59 -7.83
CA VAL A 136 -15.00 8.64 -8.45
C VAL A 136 -14.91 8.68 -9.97
N VAL A 137 -14.04 9.52 -10.54
CA VAL A 137 -13.87 9.62 -12.00
C VAL A 137 -13.35 8.30 -12.57
N GLY A 138 -12.32 7.71 -11.97
CA GLY A 138 -11.77 6.44 -12.42
C GLY A 138 -12.79 5.30 -12.33
N GLY A 139 -13.53 5.21 -11.22
CA GLY A 139 -14.56 4.19 -11.04
C GLY A 139 -15.77 4.38 -11.96
N ALA A 140 -16.23 5.62 -12.16
CA ALA A 140 -17.32 5.93 -13.08
C ALA A 140 -16.94 5.60 -14.53
N LEU A 141 -15.72 5.96 -14.96
CA LEU A 141 -15.22 5.62 -16.28
C LEU A 141 -15.16 4.10 -16.49
N ALA A 142 -14.62 3.37 -15.50
CA ALA A 142 -14.57 1.92 -15.55
C ALA A 142 -15.97 1.31 -15.71
N MET A 143 -16.95 1.75 -14.91
CA MET A 143 -18.34 1.30 -15.01
C MET A 143 -18.94 1.54 -16.40
N VAL A 144 -18.75 2.75 -16.94
CA VAL A 144 -19.25 3.11 -18.29
C VAL A 144 -18.63 2.19 -19.35
N VAL A 145 -17.32 1.99 -19.31
CA VAL A 145 -16.61 1.11 -20.25
C VAL A 145 -17.14 -0.32 -20.14
N THR A 146 -17.24 -0.88 -18.94
CA THR A 146 -17.75 -2.25 -18.75
C THR A 146 -19.20 -2.40 -19.20
N TYR A 147 -20.04 -1.39 -18.98
CA TYR A 147 -21.43 -1.40 -19.43
C TYR A 147 -21.52 -1.39 -20.96
N VAL A 148 -20.77 -0.50 -21.62
CA VAL A 148 -20.74 -0.41 -23.09
C VAL A 148 -20.22 -1.70 -23.70
N VAL A 149 -19.12 -2.25 -23.19
CA VAL A 149 -18.58 -3.53 -23.66
C VAL A 149 -19.60 -4.66 -23.48
N GLY A 150 -20.24 -4.77 -22.31
CA GLY A 150 -21.27 -5.78 -22.06
C GLY A 150 -22.46 -5.67 -23.01
N HIS A 151 -22.87 -4.44 -23.34
CA HIS A 151 -23.94 -4.18 -24.30
C HIS A 151 -23.53 -4.55 -25.74
N LEU A 152 -22.31 -4.21 -26.16
CA LEU A 152 -21.79 -4.50 -27.51
C LEU A 152 -21.56 -5.99 -27.76
N VAL A 153 -21.15 -6.75 -26.75
CA VAL A 153 -20.90 -8.20 -26.85
C VAL A 153 -22.21 -9.00 -26.84
N GLY A 154 -23.37 -8.34 -26.73
CA GLY A 154 -24.67 -9.01 -26.83
C GLY A 154 -25.06 -9.81 -25.59
N VAL A 155 -24.41 -9.56 -24.44
CA VAL A 155 -24.85 -10.11 -23.13
C VAL A 155 -26.03 -9.30 -22.57
N GLY A 156 -26.92 -8.86 -23.47
CA GLY A 156 -28.16 -8.19 -23.15
C GLY A 156 -29.12 -9.20 -22.52
N ILE A 157 -29.26 -9.12 -21.21
CA ILE A 157 -30.50 -9.49 -20.53
C ILE A 157 -31.62 -8.56 -20.98
#